data_AF-A0A8B6HEI6-F1
#
_entry.id   AF-A0A8B6HEI6-F1
#
_cell.length_a   1.000
_cell.length_b   1.000
_cell.length_c   1.000
_cell.angle_alpha   90.00
_cell.angle_beta   90.00
_cell.angle_gamma   90.00
#
_symmetry.space_group_name_H-M   'P 1'
#
loop_
_entity.id
_entity.type
_entity.pdbx_description
1 polymer ?
#
loop_
_entity_poly.entity_id
_entity_poly.type
_entity_poly.pdbx_seq_one_letter_code
_entity_poly.pdbx_strand_id
1 'polypeptide(L)'
;MNVKLEEAWKGGMKYAGKRCKDEIEEVANSLAISTERVKEWIGNRNAKERRENGEGKPMKRKAAITTGTNSYALFAKTVKRGTMDGPTYCKHIANEWGKLDEREKEVFREDAQQIRLDPYKGKPREAVISAQLNIIGQACQTLDSIGYAVCGLGCDREKEAAPDFFGTQDAAPFFDFDLQEKFILFVSGKKIKATKPDQTICNEEEKKELRQLVRKHFNAAWAISTKLATTVPYKEITAGNILVEVEGLPEGITLKDPSSYGKETLKELLKTEMKFQIRY
;
A
#
# COMPACT_ATOMS: atom_id res chain seq x y z
N MET A 1 -15.25 35.63 26.75
CA MET A 1 -15.19 36.37 25.48
C MET A 1 -16.35 36.02 24.54
N ASN A 2 -16.56 34.76 24.16
CA ASN A 2 -17.58 34.40 23.15
C ASN A 2 -19.05 34.58 23.59
N VAL A 3 -19.40 34.40 24.86
CA VAL A 3 -20.81 34.46 25.32
C VAL A 3 -21.45 35.84 25.07
N LYS A 4 -20.79 36.92 25.50
CA LYS A 4 -21.28 38.30 25.29
C LYS A 4 -21.38 38.68 23.80
N LEU A 5 -20.44 38.20 22.98
CA LEU A 5 -20.46 38.43 21.53
C LEU A 5 -21.63 37.68 20.86
N GLU A 6 -21.93 36.46 21.31
CA GLU A 6 -23.08 35.69 20.82
C GLU A 6 -24.42 36.28 21.24
N GLU A 7 -24.55 36.77 22.47
CA GLU A 7 -25.76 37.44 22.96
C GLU A 7 -26.05 38.72 22.18
N ALA A 8 -25.04 39.58 22.02
CA ALA A 8 -25.17 40.82 21.24
C ALA A 8 -25.51 40.53 19.77
N TRP A 9 -24.90 39.51 19.17
CA TRP A 9 -25.17 39.11 17.79
C TRP A 9 -26.59 38.54 17.61
N LYS A 10 -27.05 37.68 18.52
CA LYS A 10 -28.46 37.20 18.56
C LYS A 10 -29.44 38.35 18.77
N GLY A 11 -29.04 39.38 19.50
CA GLY A 11 -29.78 40.64 19.70
C GLY A 11 -29.86 41.53 18.46
N GLY A 12 -29.23 41.15 17.34
CA GLY A 12 -29.30 41.88 16.07
C GLY A 12 -28.12 42.82 15.78
N MET A 13 -27.02 42.71 16.53
CA MET A 13 -25.78 43.46 16.27
C MET A 13 -25.23 43.10 14.88
N LYS A 14 -25.21 44.08 13.96
CA LYS A 14 -24.75 43.93 12.57
C LYS A 14 -23.45 44.69 12.31
N TYR A 15 -22.79 44.34 11.21
CA TYR A 15 -21.52 44.95 10.79
C TYR A 15 -21.65 46.45 10.43
N ALA A 16 -22.81 46.89 9.97
CA ALA A 16 -23.04 48.26 9.49
C ALA A 16 -24.39 48.81 9.95
N GLY A 17 -24.39 50.07 10.41
CA GLY A 17 -25.54 50.81 10.93
C GLY A 17 -25.15 51.68 12.13
N LYS A 18 -25.77 52.86 12.29
CA LYS A 18 -25.43 53.81 13.37
C LYS A 18 -25.61 53.19 14.76
N ARG A 19 -26.77 52.57 15.01
CA ARG A 19 -27.09 51.84 16.25
C ARG A 19 -26.10 50.69 16.53
N CYS A 20 -25.67 49.98 15.50
CA CYS A 20 -24.72 48.87 15.66
C CYS A 20 -23.29 49.36 15.94
N LYS A 21 -22.94 50.60 15.58
CA LYS A 21 -21.63 51.17 15.91
C LYS A 21 -21.48 51.36 17.41
N ASP A 22 -22.51 51.91 18.04
CA ASP A 22 -22.54 52.17 19.48
C ASP A 22 -22.52 50.83 20.26
N GLU A 23 -23.30 49.84 19.83
CA GLU A 23 -23.30 48.48 20.39
C GLU A 23 -21.93 47.78 20.24
N ILE A 24 -21.24 47.95 19.09
CA ILE A 24 -19.89 47.40 18.88
C ILE A 24 -18.87 48.05 19.80
N GLU A 25 -18.95 49.38 20.00
CA GLU A 25 -18.06 50.12 20.90
C GLU A 25 -18.28 49.72 22.37
N GLU A 26 -19.53 49.54 22.79
CA GLU A 26 -19.88 49.08 24.14
C GLU A 26 -19.34 47.66 24.41
N VAL A 27 -19.55 46.74 23.47
CA VAL A 27 -19.07 45.35 23.57
C VAL A 27 -17.54 45.29 23.54
N ALA A 28 -16.90 46.12 22.70
CA ALA A 28 -15.44 46.25 22.64
C ALA A 28 -14.86 46.71 23.98
N ASN A 29 -15.46 47.75 24.58
CA ASN A 29 -15.07 48.27 25.90
C ASN A 29 -15.31 47.24 27.01
N SER A 30 -16.46 46.56 27.02
CA SER A 30 -16.77 45.52 28.00
C SER A 30 -15.80 44.34 27.97
N LEU A 31 -15.24 44.02 26.80
CA LEU A 31 -14.37 42.87 26.60
C LEU A 31 -12.89 43.25 26.53
N ALA A 32 -12.56 44.55 26.64
CA ALA A 32 -11.22 45.09 26.46
C ALA A 32 -10.55 44.63 25.15
N ILE A 33 -11.31 44.62 24.06
CA ILE A 33 -10.84 44.24 22.71
C ILE A 33 -11.10 45.38 21.73
N SER A 34 -10.36 45.42 20.62
CA SER A 34 -10.59 46.44 19.59
C SER A 34 -11.94 46.26 18.89
N THR A 35 -12.54 47.35 18.44
CA THR A 35 -13.77 47.35 17.64
C THR A 35 -13.60 46.58 16.32
N GLU A 36 -12.38 46.56 15.76
CA GLU A 36 -12.02 45.75 14.59
C GLU A 36 -12.13 44.25 14.89
N ARG A 37 -11.68 43.82 16.07
CA ARG A 37 -11.77 42.41 16.48
C ARG A 37 -13.21 41.95 16.66
N VAL A 38 -14.07 42.82 17.17
CA VAL A 38 -15.53 42.60 17.25
C VAL A 38 -16.13 42.47 15.84
N LYS A 39 -15.78 43.38 14.93
CA LYS A 39 -16.23 43.35 13.52
C LYS A 39 -15.78 42.09 12.77
N GLU A 40 -14.53 41.67 12.95
CA GLU A 40 -14.02 40.40 12.40
C GLU A 40 -14.79 39.19 12.93
N TRP A 41 -15.08 39.18 14.24
CA TRP A 41 -15.85 38.11 14.86
C TRP A 41 -17.27 38.03 14.29
N ILE A 42 -17.97 39.16 14.14
CA ILE A 42 -19.30 39.23 13.50
C ILE A 42 -19.24 38.69 12.07
N GLY A 43 -18.23 39.12 11.28
CA GLY A 43 -18.04 38.64 9.91
C GLY A 43 -17.83 37.13 9.83
N ASN A 44 -17.01 36.57 10.71
CA ASN A 44 -16.77 35.14 10.80
C ASN A 44 -18.02 34.36 11.25
N ARG A 45 -18.79 34.90 12.20
CA ARG A 45 -20.02 34.26 12.68
C ARG A 45 -21.09 34.23 11.60
N ASN A 46 -21.30 35.33 10.88
CA ASN A 46 -22.21 35.40 9.72
C ASN A 46 -21.76 34.47 8.58
N ALA A 47 -20.46 34.26 8.40
CA ALA A 47 -19.95 33.30 7.43
C ALA A 47 -20.21 31.85 7.87
N LYS A 48 -20.12 31.56 9.18
CA LYS A 48 -20.43 30.25 9.76
C LYS A 48 -21.92 29.94 9.65
N GLU A 49 -22.79 30.88 10.00
CA GLU A 49 -24.25 30.73 9.89
C GLU A 49 -24.69 30.44 8.44
N ARG A 50 -24.14 31.17 7.46
CA ARG A 50 -24.40 30.88 6.04
C ARG A 50 -23.95 29.48 5.62
N ARG A 51 -22.86 28.95 6.18
CA ARG A 51 -22.42 27.57 5.91
C ARG A 51 -23.36 26.55 6.57
N GLU A 52 -23.81 26.81 7.79
CA GLU A 52 -24.78 25.98 8.53
C GLU A 52 -26.13 25.94 7.79
N ASN A 53 -26.55 27.04 7.17
CA ASN A 53 -27.78 27.15 6.38
C ASN A 53 -27.66 26.71 4.91
N GLY A 54 -26.48 26.25 4.47
CA GLY A 54 -26.25 25.82 3.08
C GLY A 54 -26.13 26.95 2.04
N GLU A 55 -26.20 28.22 2.45
CA GLU A 55 -26.07 29.41 1.59
C GLU A 55 -24.62 29.89 1.41
N GLY A 56 -23.67 29.23 2.07
CA GLY A 56 -22.25 29.53 1.95
C GLY A 56 -21.78 29.28 0.52
N LYS A 57 -21.37 30.33 -0.21
CA LYS A 57 -20.59 30.14 -1.44
C LYS A 57 -19.47 29.16 -1.11
N PRO A 58 -19.31 28.06 -1.88
CA PRO A 58 -18.17 27.18 -1.70
C PRO A 58 -16.94 28.07 -1.68
N MET A 59 -16.09 27.93 -0.66
CA MET A 59 -14.79 28.59 -0.68
C MET A 59 -14.24 28.26 -2.05
N LYS A 60 -14.03 29.28 -2.91
CA LYS A 60 -13.36 29.05 -4.19
C LYS A 60 -12.08 28.36 -3.77
N ARG A 61 -12.00 27.03 -4.01
CA ARG A 61 -10.72 26.33 -3.88
C ARG A 61 -9.80 27.23 -4.66
N LYS A 62 -8.79 27.82 -4.00
CA LYS A 62 -7.78 28.61 -4.71
C LYS A 62 -7.47 27.75 -5.93
N ALA A 63 -7.79 28.25 -7.13
CA ALA A 63 -7.65 27.47 -8.35
C ALA A 63 -6.30 26.79 -8.20
N ALA A 64 -6.28 25.45 -8.22
CA ALA A 64 -5.06 24.70 -7.97
C ALA A 64 -4.01 25.38 -8.84
N ILE A 65 -3.07 26.09 -8.18
CA ILE A 65 -2.12 26.94 -8.86
C ILE A 65 -1.52 26.03 -9.90
N THR A 66 -1.72 26.37 -11.17
CA THR A 66 -1.33 25.53 -12.30
C THR A 66 0.08 25.04 -12.02
N THR A 67 0.17 23.71 -11.96
CA THR A 67 1.11 22.88 -11.23
C THR A 67 2.52 22.98 -11.79
N GLY A 68 3.18 24.11 -11.57
CA GLY A 68 4.58 24.32 -11.91
C GLY A 68 5.15 25.50 -11.16
N THR A 69 6.36 25.34 -10.60
CA THR A 69 7.09 26.46 -9.98
C THR A 69 7.30 27.53 -11.04
N ASN A 70 6.72 28.72 -10.86
CA ASN A 70 6.96 29.86 -11.75
C ASN A 70 8.28 30.54 -11.40
N SER A 71 8.78 31.43 -12.26
CA SER A 71 10.08 32.09 -12.09
C SER A 71 10.18 32.84 -10.76
N TYR A 72 9.13 33.56 -10.37
CA TYR A 72 9.05 34.24 -9.06
C TYR A 72 9.15 33.26 -7.88
N ALA A 73 8.49 32.11 -7.95
CA ALA A 73 8.52 31.09 -6.91
C ALA A 73 9.87 30.37 -6.83
N LEU A 74 10.62 30.25 -7.93
CA LEU A 74 12.01 29.77 -7.90
C LEU A 74 12.90 30.78 -7.20
N PHE A 75 12.79 32.07 -7.56
CA PHE A 75 13.53 33.12 -6.89
C PHE A 75 13.20 33.21 -5.40
N ALA A 76 11.93 33.09 -5.01
CA ALA A 76 11.55 33.11 -3.60
C ALA A 76 12.26 32.01 -2.78
N LYS A 77 12.63 30.87 -3.39
CA LYS A 77 13.39 29.79 -2.72
C LYS A 77 14.86 30.13 -2.50
N THR A 78 15.44 31.05 -3.29
CA THR A 78 16.83 31.48 -3.10
C THR A 78 16.95 32.46 -1.94
N VAL A 79 15.89 33.22 -1.65
CA VAL A 79 15.84 34.20 -0.56
C VAL A 79 15.46 33.53 0.76
N LYS A 80 16.42 33.43 1.70
CA LYS A 80 16.17 32.88 3.03
C LYS A 80 15.23 33.78 3.84
N ARG A 81 14.24 33.16 4.49
CA ARG A 81 13.25 33.87 5.32
C ARG A 81 13.81 34.43 6.63
N GLY A 82 14.82 33.79 7.22
CA GLY A 82 15.38 34.20 8.50
C GLY A 82 14.32 34.27 9.61
N THR A 83 14.34 35.34 10.41
CA THR A 83 13.42 35.59 11.52
C THR A 83 12.17 36.40 11.12
N MET A 84 12.00 36.71 9.84
CA MET A 84 10.92 37.59 9.37
C MET A 84 9.54 36.90 9.45
N ASP A 85 8.53 37.65 9.89
CA ASP A 85 7.14 37.22 9.83
C ASP A 85 6.67 37.08 8.38
N GLY A 86 5.66 36.25 8.14
CA GLY A 86 5.21 35.90 6.79
C GLY A 86 4.87 37.11 5.91
N PRO A 87 4.05 38.06 6.38
CA PRO A 87 3.74 39.28 5.63
C PRO A 87 4.97 40.13 5.28
N THR A 88 5.89 40.34 6.22
CA THR A 88 7.12 41.13 5.97
C THR A 88 8.05 40.42 5.01
N TYR A 89 8.19 39.09 5.12
CA TYR A 89 8.96 38.27 4.18
C TYR A 89 8.40 38.37 2.75
N CYS A 90 7.07 38.32 2.57
CA CYS A 90 6.46 38.47 1.25
C CYS A 90 6.75 39.84 0.63
N LYS A 91 6.68 40.92 1.42
CA LYS A 91 7.04 42.28 0.97
C LYS A 91 8.52 42.36 0.60
N HIS A 92 9.38 41.75 1.41
CA HIS A 92 10.82 41.68 1.16
C HIS A 92 11.12 40.98 -0.17
N ILE A 93 10.60 39.78 -0.42
CA ILE A 93 10.82 39.07 -1.70
C ILE A 93 10.28 39.89 -2.88
N ALA A 94 9.11 40.51 -2.75
CA ALA A 94 8.55 41.33 -3.83
C ALA A 94 9.47 42.52 -4.18
N ASN A 95 10.07 43.17 -3.18
CA ASN A 95 11.05 44.24 -3.40
C ASN A 95 12.34 43.70 -4.05
N GLU A 96 12.89 42.60 -3.53
CA GLU A 96 14.10 41.98 -4.09
C GLU A 96 13.90 41.50 -5.54
N TRP A 97 12.73 40.92 -5.86
CA TRP A 97 12.37 40.57 -7.24
C TRP A 97 12.26 41.80 -8.15
N GLY A 98 11.79 42.92 -7.61
CA GLY A 98 11.71 44.20 -8.33
C GLY A 98 13.08 44.76 -8.71
N LYS A 99 14.11 44.50 -7.89
CA LYS A 99 15.50 44.97 -8.11
C LYS A 99 16.24 44.20 -9.21
N LEU A 100 15.83 42.97 -9.51
CA LEU A 100 16.47 42.15 -10.54
C LEU A 100 16.27 42.75 -11.94
N ASP A 101 17.32 42.68 -12.76
CA ASP A 101 17.26 43.06 -14.17
C ASP A 101 16.49 42.01 -14.98
N GLU A 102 16.05 42.40 -16.18
CA GLU A 102 15.26 41.53 -17.06
C GLU A 102 16.03 40.27 -17.47
N ARG A 103 17.36 40.38 -17.63
CA ARG A 103 18.24 39.22 -17.91
C ARG A 103 18.24 38.21 -16.76
N GLU A 104 18.30 38.68 -15.53
CA GLU A 104 18.29 37.81 -14.34
C GLU A 104 16.92 37.14 -14.16
N LYS A 105 15.84 37.89 -14.43
CA LYS A 105 14.48 37.34 -14.44
C LYS A 105 14.30 36.28 -15.53
N GLU A 106 14.95 36.44 -16.69
CA GLU A 106 14.89 35.48 -17.79
C GLU A 106 15.53 34.15 -17.39
N VAL A 107 16.67 34.14 -16.67
CA VAL A 107 17.27 32.90 -16.15
C VAL A 107 16.27 32.12 -15.29
N PHE A 108 15.55 32.79 -14.39
CA PHE A 108 14.50 32.14 -13.58
C PHE A 108 13.30 31.67 -14.43
N ARG A 109 13.01 32.29 -15.57
CA ARG A 109 11.97 31.82 -16.50
C ARG A 109 12.42 30.58 -17.23
N GLU A 110 13.65 30.56 -17.74
CA GLU A 110 14.25 29.41 -18.39
C GLU A 110 14.32 28.21 -17.43
N ASP A 111 14.79 28.43 -16.20
CA ASP A 111 14.80 27.38 -15.16
C ASP A 111 13.39 26.87 -14.84
N ALA A 112 12.40 27.77 -14.74
CA ALA A 112 11.00 27.39 -14.52
C ALA A 112 10.43 26.59 -15.69
N GLN A 113 10.77 26.95 -16.93
CA GLN A 113 10.40 26.19 -18.11
C GLN A 113 11.07 24.82 -18.11
N GLN A 114 12.35 24.76 -17.79
CA GLN A 114 13.10 23.52 -17.72
C GLN A 114 12.54 22.57 -16.65
N ILE A 115 12.13 23.08 -15.49
CA ILE A 115 11.47 22.28 -14.43
C ILE A 115 10.08 21.82 -14.87
N ARG A 116 9.38 22.57 -15.71
CA ARG A 116 8.10 22.11 -16.29
C ARG A 116 8.30 20.99 -17.29
N LEU A 117 9.37 21.06 -18.09
CA LEU A 117 9.74 20.02 -19.05
C LEU A 117 10.27 18.76 -18.34
N ASP A 118 11.10 18.93 -17.32
CA ASP A 118 11.65 17.87 -16.50
C ASP A 118 11.48 18.19 -14.99
N PRO A 119 10.36 17.78 -14.38
CA PRO A 119 10.05 18.03 -12.97
C PRO A 119 11.02 17.39 -11.97
N TYR A 120 11.90 16.51 -12.44
CA TYR A 120 12.81 15.71 -11.62
C TYR A 120 14.27 16.15 -11.74
N LYS A 121 14.58 17.08 -12.66
CA LYS A 121 15.93 17.62 -12.86
C LYS A 121 16.53 18.14 -11.56
N GLY A 122 17.71 17.61 -11.20
CA GLY A 122 18.46 18.02 -10.01
C GLY A 122 17.91 17.52 -8.67
N LYS A 123 16.83 16.73 -8.65
CA LYS A 123 16.33 16.09 -7.43
C LYS A 123 17.06 14.78 -7.15
N PRO A 124 17.25 14.39 -5.87
CA PRO A 124 17.79 13.08 -5.56
C PRO A 124 16.82 11.99 -6.03
N ARG A 125 17.36 10.91 -6.59
CA ARG A 125 16.61 9.78 -7.17
C ARG A 125 15.53 9.25 -6.24
N GLU A 126 15.85 9.09 -4.95
CA GLU A 126 14.93 8.58 -3.93
C GLU A 126 13.69 9.47 -3.75
N ALA A 127 13.87 10.80 -3.77
CA ALA A 127 12.75 11.74 -3.66
C ALA A 127 11.85 11.70 -4.89
N VAL A 128 12.42 11.45 -6.07
CA VAL A 128 11.66 11.26 -7.32
C VAL A 128 10.81 10.01 -7.23
N ILE A 129 11.39 8.88 -6.83
CA ILE A 129 10.68 7.59 -6.66
C ILE A 129 9.53 7.75 -5.67
N SER A 130 9.81 8.28 -4.47
CA SER A 130 8.78 8.49 -3.44
C SER A 130 7.64 9.39 -3.92
N ALA A 131 7.96 10.47 -4.65
CA ALA A 131 6.95 11.36 -5.23
C ALA A 131 6.07 10.63 -6.27
N GLN A 132 6.66 9.79 -7.12
CA GLN A 132 5.88 9.01 -8.10
C GLN A 132 5.00 7.94 -7.45
N LEU A 133 5.54 7.21 -6.48
CA LEU A 133 4.76 6.21 -5.74
C LEU A 133 3.56 6.84 -5.04
N ASN A 134 3.69 8.06 -4.52
CA ASN A 134 2.56 8.79 -3.94
C ASN A 134 1.49 9.13 -5.00
N ILE A 135 1.89 9.58 -6.20
CA ILE A 135 0.96 9.83 -7.31
C ILE A 135 0.22 8.56 -7.70
N ILE A 136 0.95 7.43 -7.82
CA ILE A 136 0.36 6.12 -8.12
C ILE A 136 -0.63 5.72 -7.02
N GLY A 137 -0.26 5.88 -5.74
CA GLY A 137 -1.15 5.61 -4.61
C GLY A 137 -2.45 6.43 -4.66
N GLN A 138 -2.38 7.72 -5.00
CA GLN A 138 -3.56 8.57 -5.18
C GLN A 138 -4.44 8.11 -6.36
N ALA A 139 -3.82 7.67 -7.45
CA ALA A 139 -4.55 7.09 -8.58
C ALA A 139 -5.25 5.78 -8.17
N CYS A 140 -4.59 4.91 -7.43
CA CYS A 140 -5.19 3.69 -6.87
C CYS A 140 -6.39 4.01 -5.96
N GLN A 141 -6.29 5.01 -5.08
CA GLN A 141 -7.41 5.44 -4.24
C GLN A 141 -8.59 5.99 -5.05
N THR A 142 -8.30 6.71 -6.14
CA THR A 142 -9.34 7.22 -7.03
C THR A 142 -10.08 6.07 -7.72
N LEU A 143 -9.34 5.06 -8.19
CA LEU A 143 -9.91 3.85 -8.80
C LEU A 143 -10.72 3.03 -7.78
N ASP A 144 -10.25 2.91 -6.56
CA ASP A 144 -10.98 2.27 -5.45
C ASP A 144 -12.34 2.94 -5.21
N SER A 145 -12.39 4.28 -5.23
CA SER A 145 -13.61 5.05 -4.99
C SER A 145 -14.72 4.83 -6.03
N ILE A 146 -14.36 4.35 -7.22
CA ILE A 146 -15.32 3.98 -8.28
C ILE A 146 -15.56 2.47 -8.35
N GLY A 147 -15.04 1.69 -7.39
CA GLY A 147 -15.20 0.24 -7.31
C GLY A 147 -14.25 -0.54 -8.23
N TYR A 148 -13.13 0.05 -8.66
CA TYR A 148 -12.14 -0.60 -9.50
C TYR A 148 -10.95 -1.10 -8.69
N ALA A 149 -10.79 -2.42 -8.57
CA ALA A 149 -9.66 -3.04 -7.91
C ALA A 149 -8.40 -2.95 -8.78
N VAL A 150 -7.32 -2.39 -8.23
CA VAL A 150 -6.02 -2.21 -8.93
C VAL A 150 -4.87 -2.39 -7.96
N CYS A 151 -3.76 -2.92 -8.47
CA CYS A 151 -2.56 -3.17 -7.68
C CYS A 151 -1.32 -3.31 -8.55
N GLY A 152 -0.14 -3.12 -7.97
CA GLY A 152 1.14 -3.35 -8.62
C GLY A 152 2.29 -3.51 -7.63
N LEU A 153 3.40 -4.04 -8.16
CA LEU A 153 4.69 -4.13 -7.48
C LEU A 153 5.69 -3.20 -8.15
N GLY A 154 6.47 -2.48 -7.35
CA GLY A 154 7.65 -1.75 -7.78
C GLY A 154 8.86 -2.25 -7.02
N CYS A 155 10.04 -2.29 -7.64
CA CYS A 155 11.27 -2.48 -6.87
C CYS A 155 12.36 -1.57 -7.42
N ASP A 156 13.23 -1.14 -6.52
CA ASP A 156 14.39 -0.36 -6.87
C ASP A 156 15.48 -1.30 -7.41
N ARG A 157 15.90 -1.11 -8.67
CA ARG A 157 16.97 -1.92 -9.28
C ARG A 157 18.34 -1.72 -8.63
N GLU A 158 18.55 -0.60 -7.94
CA GLU A 158 19.83 -0.25 -7.31
C GLU A 158 19.88 -0.66 -5.84
N LYS A 159 18.74 -0.95 -5.22
CA LYS A 159 18.65 -1.41 -3.83
C LYS A 159 18.11 -2.83 -3.80
N GLU A 160 18.87 -3.76 -3.25
CA GLU A 160 18.36 -5.11 -2.93
C GLU A 160 17.39 -5.02 -1.74
N ALA A 161 16.19 -4.47 -1.99
CA ALA A 161 15.12 -4.29 -1.03
C ALA A 161 13.88 -5.08 -1.47
N ALA A 162 12.97 -5.30 -0.52
CA ALA A 162 11.66 -5.86 -0.82
C ALA A 162 10.88 -4.94 -1.78
N PRO A 163 10.03 -5.50 -2.67
CA PRO A 163 9.24 -4.71 -3.58
C PRO A 163 8.21 -3.87 -2.81
N ASP A 164 8.07 -2.62 -3.24
CA ASP A 164 6.98 -1.74 -2.83
C ASP A 164 5.67 -2.26 -3.41
N PHE A 165 4.68 -2.44 -2.54
CA PHE A 165 3.31 -2.72 -2.94
C PHE A 165 2.48 -1.43 -2.96
N PHE A 166 1.71 -1.25 -4.02
CA PHE A 166 0.70 -0.20 -4.11
C PHE A 166 -0.58 -0.78 -4.72
N GLY A 167 -1.73 -0.42 -4.16
CA GLY A 167 -3.00 -0.94 -4.66
C GLY A 167 -4.15 -0.75 -3.68
N THR A 168 -5.30 -1.25 -4.08
CA THR A 168 -6.50 -1.34 -3.25
C THR A 168 -6.38 -2.47 -2.23
N GLN A 169 -7.10 -2.37 -1.12
CA GLN A 169 -7.04 -3.38 -0.04
C GLN A 169 -7.51 -4.76 -0.54
N ASP A 170 -8.52 -4.78 -1.41
CA ASP A 170 -9.08 -6.01 -1.98
C ASP A 170 -8.07 -6.78 -2.85
N ALA A 171 -7.10 -6.08 -3.44
CA ALA A 171 -6.08 -6.66 -4.29
C ALA A 171 -4.80 -7.03 -3.51
N ALA A 172 -4.68 -6.65 -2.23
CA ALA A 172 -3.50 -6.96 -1.41
C ALA A 172 -3.27 -8.48 -1.22
N PRO A 173 -4.30 -9.33 -0.99
CA PRO A 173 -4.10 -10.77 -0.86
C PRO A 173 -3.58 -11.46 -2.13
N PHE A 174 -3.64 -10.80 -3.29
CA PHE A 174 -3.16 -11.37 -4.55
C PHE A 174 -1.63 -11.51 -4.60
N PHE A 175 -0.90 -10.69 -3.84
CA PHE A 175 0.57 -10.72 -3.84
C PHE A 175 1.10 -11.53 -2.67
N ASP A 176 1.16 -12.84 -2.87
CA ASP A 176 1.85 -13.75 -1.97
C ASP A 176 3.38 -13.52 -1.98
N PHE A 177 4.05 -14.11 -1.00
CA PHE A 177 5.51 -14.03 -0.86
C PHE A 177 6.22 -14.59 -2.11
N ASP A 178 5.68 -15.67 -2.69
CA ASP A 178 6.25 -16.35 -3.85
C ASP A 178 6.25 -15.46 -5.10
N LEU A 179 5.17 -14.70 -5.35
CA LEU A 179 5.04 -13.77 -6.45
C LEU A 179 5.98 -12.59 -6.29
N GLN A 180 6.10 -12.07 -5.06
CA GLN A 180 7.05 -11.01 -4.73
C GLN A 180 8.51 -11.47 -4.99
N GLU A 181 8.88 -12.67 -4.55
CA GLU A 181 10.23 -13.22 -4.77
C GLU A 181 10.51 -13.43 -6.27
N LYS A 182 9.56 -14.02 -7.01
CA LYS A 182 9.65 -14.18 -8.48
C LYS A 182 9.86 -12.83 -9.18
N PHE A 183 9.17 -11.79 -8.72
CA PHE A 183 9.31 -10.44 -9.26
C PHE A 183 10.70 -9.84 -8.99
N ILE A 184 11.23 -9.95 -7.77
CA ILE A 184 12.59 -9.50 -7.45
C ILE A 184 13.65 -10.24 -8.30
N LEU A 185 13.52 -11.56 -8.42
CA LEU A 185 14.41 -12.38 -9.25
C LEU A 185 14.38 -11.92 -10.72
N PHE A 186 13.18 -11.67 -11.26
CA PHE A 186 13.03 -11.14 -12.62
C PHE A 186 13.78 -9.82 -12.81
N VAL A 187 13.52 -8.85 -11.92
CA VAL A 187 14.01 -7.47 -12.07
C VAL A 187 15.51 -7.38 -11.81
N SER A 188 16.06 -8.20 -10.90
CA SER A 188 17.49 -8.27 -10.62
C SER A 188 18.31 -8.96 -11.72
N GLY A 189 17.68 -9.49 -12.77
CA GLY A 189 18.37 -10.14 -13.88
C GLY A 189 19.00 -11.49 -13.52
N LYS A 190 18.80 -11.97 -12.29
CA LYS A 190 19.04 -13.38 -11.95
C LYS A 190 18.09 -14.18 -12.84
N LYS A 191 18.62 -15.07 -13.68
CA LYS A 191 17.79 -15.92 -14.54
C LYS A 191 16.72 -16.55 -13.66
N ILE A 192 15.46 -16.18 -13.87
CA ILE A 192 14.37 -17.09 -13.60
C ILE A 192 14.73 -18.30 -14.45
N LYS A 193 15.19 -19.39 -13.84
CA LYS A 193 15.06 -20.69 -14.50
C LYS A 193 13.61 -20.70 -14.90
N ALA A 194 13.31 -20.66 -16.20
CA ALA A 194 11.95 -20.75 -16.70
C ALA A 194 11.40 -22.13 -16.31
N THR A 195 11.08 -22.31 -15.03
CA THR A 195 10.12 -23.27 -14.58
C THR A 195 8.81 -22.67 -15.02
N LYS A 196 8.27 -23.28 -16.09
CA LYS A 196 6.83 -23.44 -16.28
C LYS A 196 6.16 -23.54 -14.90
N PRO A 197 4.95 -22.96 -14.70
CA PRO A 197 4.29 -22.87 -13.40
C PRO A 197 4.51 -24.16 -12.59
N ASP A 198 5.08 -23.99 -11.40
CA ASP A 198 5.77 -25.00 -10.62
C ASP A 198 5.06 -26.35 -10.58
N GLN A 199 5.52 -27.27 -11.42
CA GLN A 199 5.33 -28.70 -11.18
C GLN A 199 6.08 -29.12 -9.92
N THR A 200 7.10 -28.40 -9.44
CA THR A 200 7.97 -28.85 -8.34
C THR A 200 7.32 -28.75 -6.94
N ILE A 201 6.58 -27.68 -6.67
CA ILE A 201 5.87 -27.48 -5.39
C ILE A 201 4.61 -28.36 -5.36
N CYS A 202 3.87 -28.41 -6.48
CA CYS A 202 2.79 -29.38 -6.67
C CYS A 202 3.32 -30.82 -6.58
N ASN A 203 4.54 -31.12 -7.05
CA ASN A 203 5.11 -32.46 -7.00
C ASN A 203 5.40 -32.93 -5.58
N GLU A 204 5.90 -32.09 -4.66
CA GLU A 204 6.15 -32.55 -3.30
C GLU A 204 4.86 -32.63 -2.46
N GLU A 205 3.89 -31.75 -2.68
CA GLU A 205 2.55 -31.85 -2.09
C GLU A 205 1.78 -33.06 -2.62
N GLU A 206 1.67 -33.23 -3.94
CA GLU A 206 1.06 -34.42 -4.56
C GLU A 206 1.80 -35.70 -4.14
N LYS A 207 3.13 -35.69 -4.05
CA LYS A 207 3.89 -36.85 -3.57
C LYS A 207 3.65 -37.09 -2.09
N LYS A 208 3.43 -36.07 -1.27
CA LYS A 208 3.05 -36.20 0.15
C LYS A 208 1.65 -36.81 0.27
N GLU A 209 0.71 -36.38 -0.55
CA GLU A 209 -0.63 -36.97 -0.63
C GLU A 209 -0.59 -38.42 -1.10
N LEU A 210 0.14 -38.72 -2.17
CA LEU A 210 0.34 -40.08 -2.67
C LEU A 210 0.98 -40.99 -1.61
N ARG A 211 1.98 -40.50 -0.86
CA ARG A 211 2.58 -41.22 0.27
C ARG A 211 1.54 -41.56 1.35
N GLN A 212 0.67 -40.62 1.69
CA GLN A 212 -0.40 -40.84 2.67
C GLN A 212 -1.45 -41.83 2.15
N LEU A 213 -1.81 -41.74 0.88
CA LEU A 213 -2.82 -42.60 0.27
C LEU A 213 -2.33 -44.04 0.16
N VAL A 214 -1.09 -44.25 -0.29
CA VAL A 214 -0.45 -45.58 -0.33
C VAL A 214 -0.34 -46.17 1.08
N ARG A 215 0.02 -45.37 2.08
CA ARG A 215 0.08 -45.83 3.48
C ARG A 215 -1.28 -46.30 3.98
N LYS A 216 -2.36 -45.57 3.66
CA LYS A 216 -3.73 -45.99 3.99
C LYS A 216 -4.13 -47.27 3.24
N HIS A 217 -3.77 -47.37 1.96
CA HIS A 217 -4.03 -48.55 1.12
C HIS A 217 -3.37 -49.80 1.69
N PHE A 218 -2.09 -49.72 2.04
CA PHE A 218 -1.34 -50.84 2.64
C PHE A 218 -1.90 -51.22 4.01
N ASN A 219 -2.20 -50.23 4.86
CA ASN A 219 -2.78 -50.48 6.17
C ASN A 219 -4.17 -51.15 6.07
N ALA A 220 -5.01 -50.74 5.12
CA ALA A 220 -6.31 -51.36 4.90
C ALA A 220 -6.17 -52.82 4.44
N ALA A 221 -5.33 -53.08 3.44
CA ALA A 221 -5.06 -54.43 2.96
C ALA A 221 -4.44 -55.34 4.04
N TRP A 222 -3.53 -54.80 4.86
CA TRP A 222 -2.93 -55.51 5.99
C TRP A 222 -3.97 -55.83 7.06
N ALA A 223 -4.81 -54.88 7.44
CA ALA A 223 -5.87 -55.08 8.43
C ALA A 223 -6.88 -56.15 7.98
N ILE A 224 -7.26 -56.13 6.69
CA ILE A 224 -8.17 -57.13 6.11
C ILE A 224 -7.53 -58.52 6.16
N SER A 225 -6.26 -58.63 5.79
CA SER A 225 -5.60 -59.93 5.62
C SER A 225 -5.15 -60.54 6.96
N THR A 226 -4.66 -59.73 7.88
CA THR A 226 -4.08 -60.20 9.15
C THR A 226 -5.05 -60.16 10.31
N LYS A 227 -6.11 -59.32 10.26
CA LYS A 227 -7.12 -59.10 11.32
C LYS A 227 -6.55 -58.77 12.73
N LEU A 228 -5.25 -58.51 12.83
CA LEU A 228 -4.52 -58.39 14.10
C LEU A 228 -4.05 -56.96 14.37
N ALA A 229 -3.60 -56.24 13.33
CA ALA A 229 -3.05 -54.90 13.49
C ALA A 229 -3.58 -53.96 12.38
N THR A 230 -3.82 -52.70 12.75
CA THR A 230 -4.32 -51.66 11.83
C THR A 230 -3.20 -50.99 11.02
N THR A 231 -1.93 -51.26 11.34
CA THR A 231 -0.77 -50.63 10.70
C THR A 231 0.25 -51.69 10.31
N VAL A 232 0.84 -51.56 9.12
CA VAL A 232 1.92 -52.45 8.66
C VAL A 232 3.20 -52.21 9.48
N PRO A 233 3.75 -53.23 10.15
CA PRO A 233 4.98 -53.11 10.95
C PRO A 233 6.24 -53.22 10.07
N TYR A 234 6.50 -52.20 9.23
CA TYR A 234 7.62 -52.23 8.26
C TYR A 234 8.98 -52.54 8.89
N LYS A 235 9.22 -52.07 10.13
CA LYS A 235 10.49 -52.31 10.85
C LYS A 235 10.70 -53.79 11.18
N GLU A 236 9.65 -54.49 11.60
CA GLU A 236 9.73 -55.90 12.00
C GLU A 236 9.85 -56.82 10.79
N ILE A 237 9.16 -56.47 9.70
CA ILE A 237 9.27 -57.15 8.40
C ILE A 237 10.70 -57.00 7.85
N THR A 238 11.26 -55.79 7.89
CA THR A 238 12.62 -55.51 7.39
C THR A 238 13.71 -56.16 8.26
N ALA A 239 13.48 -56.26 9.56
CA ALA A 239 14.38 -56.95 10.49
C ALA A 239 14.29 -58.50 10.38
N GLY A 240 13.36 -59.03 9.59
CA GLY A 240 13.16 -60.48 9.43
C GLY A 240 12.45 -61.14 10.62
N ASN A 241 11.88 -60.37 11.54
CA ASN A 241 11.15 -60.90 12.70
C ASN A 241 9.76 -61.43 12.31
N ILE A 242 9.18 -60.93 11.21
CA ILE A 242 7.91 -61.38 10.66
C ILE A 242 8.10 -61.67 9.17
N LEU A 243 7.85 -62.92 8.77
CA LEU A 243 7.86 -63.30 7.36
C LEU A 243 6.49 -62.96 6.75
N VAL A 244 6.47 -61.97 5.86
CA VAL A 244 5.27 -61.54 5.15
C VAL A 244 5.45 -61.74 3.66
N GLU A 245 4.58 -62.53 3.06
CA GLU A 245 4.44 -62.62 1.62
C GLU A 245 3.34 -61.65 1.16
N VAL A 246 3.63 -60.88 0.12
CA VAL A 246 2.71 -59.89 -0.42
C VAL A 246 2.37 -60.26 -1.86
N GLU A 247 1.10 -60.56 -2.10
CA GLU A 247 0.55 -60.78 -3.43
C GLU A 247 0.04 -59.45 -4.00
N GLY A 248 0.28 -59.21 -5.29
CA GLY A 248 -0.16 -57.99 -5.98
C GLY A 248 0.84 -56.82 -5.95
N LEU A 249 2.12 -57.06 -5.64
CA LEU A 249 3.17 -56.08 -5.93
C LEU A 249 3.48 -56.08 -7.44
N PRO A 250 3.66 -54.90 -8.07
CA PRO A 250 4.12 -54.85 -9.46
C PRO A 250 5.53 -55.45 -9.62
N GLU A 251 5.83 -55.97 -10.81
CA GLU A 251 7.08 -56.68 -11.09
C GLU A 251 8.32 -55.84 -10.74
N GLY A 252 9.18 -56.38 -9.87
CA GLY A 252 10.44 -55.74 -9.46
C GLY A 252 10.34 -54.78 -8.26
N ILE A 253 9.17 -54.61 -7.64
CA ILE A 253 9.01 -53.77 -6.44
C ILE A 253 9.01 -54.64 -5.17
N THR A 254 9.83 -54.25 -4.20
CA THR A 254 9.87 -54.87 -2.85
C THR A 254 9.07 -54.03 -1.87
N LEU A 255 8.44 -54.67 -0.87
CA LEU A 255 7.70 -53.99 0.20
C LEU A 255 8.66 -53.15 1.06
N LYS A 256 8.42 -51.83 1.11
CA LYS A 256 9.17 -50.82 1.86
C LYS A 256 8.21 -49.76 2.39
N ASP A 257 8.73 -48.85 3.22
CA ASP A 257 7.98 -47.68 3.66
C ASP A 257 7.55 -46.84 2.45
N PRO A 258 6.28 -46.36 2.38
CA PRO A 258 5.79 -45.50 1.31
C PRO A 258 6.67 -44.27 1.04
N SER A 259 7.39 -43.80 2.05
CA SER A 259 8.32 -42.66 1.96
C SER A 259 9.55 -42.95 1.08
N SER A 260 9.89 -44.23 0.87
CA SER A 260 11.05 -44.67 0.07
C SER A 260 10.75 -44.82 -1.43
N TYR A 261 9.48 -44.74 -1.85
CA TYR A 261 9.11 -44.91 -3.26
C TYR A 261 9.09 -43.59 -4.05
N GLY A 262 9.34 -43.70 -5.36
CA GLY A 262 9.16 -42.61 -6.32
C GLY A 262 7.69 -42.34 -6.64
N LYS A 263 7.41 -41.17 -7.24
CA LYS A 263 6.04 -40.72 -7.56
C LYS A 263 5.28 -41.70 -8.46
N GLU A 264 5.92 -42.19 -9.53
CA GLU A 264 5.31 -43.13 -10.47
C GLU A 264 4.97 -44.46 -9.79
N THR A 265 5.90 -44.96 -8.97
CA THR A 265 5.72 -46.18 -8.16
C THR A 265 4.55 -46.03 -7.18
N LEU A 266 4.42 -44.89 -6.49
CA LEU A 266 3.30 -44.64 -5.58
C LEU A 266 1.94 -44.67 -6.30
N LYS A 267 1.86 -44.12 -7.52
CA LYS A 267 0.63 -44.15 -8.33
C LYS A 267 0.28 -45.57 -8.78
N GLU A 268 1.28 -46.37 -9.11
CA GLU A 268 1.10 -47.77 -9.51
C GLU A 268 0.61 -48.63 -8.33
N LEU A 269 1.21 -48.44 -7.15
CA LEU A 269 0.82 -49.14 -5.92
C LEU A 269 -0.63 -48.84 -5.47
N LEU A 270 -1.19 -47.69 -5.84
CA LEU A 270 -2.59 -47.36 -5.57
C LEU A 270 -3.58 -48.07 -6.51
N LYS A 271 -3.13 -48.49 -7.70
CA LYS A 271 -4.00 -49.14 -8.69
C LYS A 271 -4.09 -50.64 -8.49
N THR A 272 -3.13 -51.22 -7.77
CA THR A 272 -3.08 -52.66 -7.55
C THR A 272 -3.73 -53.02 -6.22
N GLU A 273 -4.47 -54.12 -6.20
CA GLU A 273 -4.98 -54.71 -4.95
C GLU A 273 -3.88 -55.55 -4.30
N MET A 274 -3.53 -55.20 -3.07
CA MET A 274 -2.52 -55.94 -2.30
C MET A 274 -3.18 -56.90 -1.31
N LYS A 275 -2.59 -58.09 -1.15
CA LYS A 275 -2.98 -59.06 -0.12
C LYS A 275 -1.73 -59.49 0.64
N PHE A 276 -1.84 -59.49 1.96
CA PHE A 276 -0.71 -59.81 2.86
C PHE A 276 -0.94 -61.18 3.49
N GLN A 277 0.01 -62.09 3.36
CA GLN A 277 -0.02 -63.39 4.03
C GLN A 277 1.16 -63.47 5.01
N ILE A 278 0.85 -63.58 6.30
CA ILE A 278 1.87 -63.84 7.33
C ILE A 278 2.20 -65.33 7.27
N ARG A 279 3.46 -65.66 7.02
CA ARG A 279 3.98 -67.02 7.19
C ARG A 279 4.58 -67.13 8.60
N TYR A 280 4.09 -68.11 9.36
CA TYR A 280 4.62 -68.47 10.67
C TYR A 280 5.71 -69.53 10.55
#